data_AF-S9RYR7-F1
#
_entry.id   AF-S9RYR7-F1
#
_cell.length_a   1.000
_cell.length_b   1.000
_cell.length_c   1.000
_cell.angle_alpha   90.00
_cell.angle_beta   90.00
_cell.angle_gamma   90.00
#
_symmetry.space_group_name_H-M   'P 1'
#
loop_
_entity.id
_entity.type
_entity.pdbx_description
1 polymer ?
#
loop_
_entity_poly.entity_id
_entity_poly.type
_entity_poly.pdbx_seq_one_letter_code
_entity_poly.pdbx_strand_id
1 'polypeptide(L)'
;MEDEAFLATVPPWSGRPDSERALIAPLFERRAMRAGDTLFAPGDRLDGLYVVRSGLVRVSDPDGTPLALVGPGGSFGERGLLADGYAPTRATAVEDGAVLVLPAGRFLALVESDADLRAHFEGAAAGWRRRAARPRSLAETPVSELMSRDPLAIGPAAPIAEAARLMGERGSVRCSWPKRGGCWAS
;
A
#
# COMPACT_ATOMS: atom_id res chain seq x y z
N MET A 1 7.74 -26.70 12.45
CA MET A 1 6.45 -27.21 11.92
C MET A 1 5.33 -26.18 11.97
N GLU A 2 5.05 -25.48 13.10
CA GLU A 2 3.93 -24.51 13.13
C GLU A 2 4.09 -23.27 12.25
N ASP A 3 5.32 -22.76 12.05
CA ASP A 3 5.55 -21.60 11.17
C ASP A 3 5.47 -22.00 9.70
N GLU A 4 5.93 -23.19 9.35
CA GLU A 4 5.82 -23.74 8.00
C GLU A 4 4.37 -23.98 7.59
N ALA A 5 3.56 -24.57 8.48
CA ALA A 5 2.13 -24.76 8.26
C ALA A 5 1.39 -23.43 8.10
N PHE A 6 1.82 -22.39 8.83
CA PHE A 6 1.30 -21.04 8.66
C PHE A 6 1.70 -20.44 7.31
N LEU A 7 2.98 -20.51 6.93
CA LEU A 7 3.45 -20.01 5.64
C LEU A 7 2.77 -20.71 4.45
N ALA A 8 2.37 -21.98 4.59
CA ALA A 8 1.59 -22.70 3.58
C ALA A 8 0.22 -22.05 3.28
N THR A 9 -0.30 -21.17 4.14
CA THR A 9 -1.57 -20.46 3.91
C THR A 9 -1.38 -19.00 3.47
N VAL A 10 -0.13 -18.52 3.43
CA VAL A 10 0.19 -17.10 3.22
C VAL A 10 0.85 -16.87 1.86
N PRO A 11 0.28 -16.06 0.96
CA PRO A 11 0.95 -15.66 -0.27
C PRO A 11 2.20 -14.79 0.00
N PRO A 12 3.25 -14.87 -0.83
CA PRO A 12 3.39 -15.76 -1.99
C PRO A 12 3.82 -17.19 -1.62
N TRP A 13 4.10 -17.45 -0.34
CA TRP A 13 4.66 -18.71 0.15
C TRP A 13 3.75 -19.92 -0.09
N SER A 14 2.43 -19.74 0.05
CA SER A 14 1.44 -20.79 -0.17
C SER A 14 1.45 -21.40 -1.57
N GLY A 15 1.91 -20.64 -2.58
CA GLY A 15 1.99 -21.12 -3.97
C GLY A 15 3.20 -22.01 -4.27
N ARG A 16 4.10 -22.20 -3.30
CA ARG A 16 5.37 -22.92 -3.50
C ARG A 16 5.25 -24.39 -3.11
N PRO A 17 6.01 -25.30 -3.77
CA PRO A 17 6.07 -26.71 -3.39
C PRO A 17 6.49 -26.90 -1.93
N ASP A 18 6.00 -27.98 -1.31
CA ASP A 18 6.29 -28.31 0.09
C ASP A 18 7.80 -28.40 0.38
N SER A 19 8.56 -29.01 -0.54
CA SER A 19 10.03 -29.12 -0.44
C SER A 19 10.72 -27.76 -0.38
N GLU A 20 10.23 -26.78 -1.13
CA GLU A 20 10.77 -25.44 -1.17
C GLU A 20 10.36 -24.64 0.07
N ARG A 21 9.10 -24.75 0.49
CA ARG A 21 8.65 -24.12 1.74
C ARG A 21 9.41 -24.66 2.95
N ALA A 22 9.70 -25.96 2.99
CA ALA A 22 10.50 -26.58 4.06
C ALA A 22 11.94 -26.02 4.13
N LEU A 23 12.50 -25.56 3.01
CA LEU A 23 13.80 -24.89 2.97
C LEU A 23 13.71 -23.41 3.37
N ILE A 24 12.61 -22.74 3.04
CA ILE A 24 12.41 -21.31 3.29
C ILE A 24 11.95 -21.04 4.74
N ALA A 25 11.07 -21.86 5.29
CA ALA A 25 10.47 -21.63 6.61
C ALA A 25 11.51 -21.46 7.75
N PRO A 26 12.61 -22.24 7.80
CA PRO A 26 13.66 -22.06 8.82
C PRO A 26 14.46 -20.75 8.69
N LEU A 27 14.35 -20.04 7.57
CA LEU A 27 15.02 -18.75 7.36
C LEU A 27 14.33 -17.60 8.10
N PHE A 28 13.10 -17.81 8.55
CA PHE A 28 12.32 -16.83 9.30
C PHE A 28 12.63 -16.89 10.80
N GLU A 29 12.75 -15.72 11.41
CA GLU A 29 12.95 -15.54 12.83
C GLU A 29 11.67 -15.00 13.47
N ARG A 30 11.15 -15.68 14.50
CA ARG A 30 9.95 -15.24 15.21
C ARG A 30 10.30 -14.12 16.19
N ARG A 31 9.59 -12.99 16.10
CA ARG A 31 9.71 -11.86 17.02
C ARG A 31 8.35 -11.52 17.63
N ALA A 32 8.28 -11.49 18.96
CA ALA A 32 7.09 -11.06 19.69
C ALA A 32 6.95 -9.53 19.60
N MET A 33 5.71 -9.05 19.64
CA MET A 33 5.38 -7.61 19.68
C MET A 33 4.24 -7.37 20.67
N ARG A 34 4.27 -6.22 21.32
CA ARG A 34 3.20 -5.70 22.18
C ARG A 34 2.54 -4.50 21.53
N ALA A 35 1.28 -4.26 21.85
CA ALA A 35 0.57 -3.06 21.42
C ALA A 35 1.37 -1.80 21.80
N GLY A 36 1.62 -0.95 20.81
CA GLY A 36 2.45 0.26 20.93
C GLY A 36 3.90 0.09 20.50
N ASP A 37 4.42 -1.13 20.34
CA ASP A 37 5.79 -1.36 19.90
C ASP A 37 6.01 -0.81 18.49
N THR A 38 7.08 -0.03 18.31
CA THR A 38 7.53 0.38 16.97
C THR A 38 8.50 -0.67 16.43
N LEU A 39 8.10 -1.37 15.37
CA LEU A 39 8.93 -2.40 14.74
C LEU A 39 10.07 -1.77 13.93
N PHE A 40 9.80 -0.63 13.28
CA PHE A 40 10.78 0.26 12.66
C PHE A 40 10.17 1.65 12.45
N ALA A 41 11.04 2.65 12.39
CA ALA A 41 10.73 4.05 12.11
C ALA A 41 11.31 4.49 10.75
N PRO A 42 10.81 5.59 10.15
CA PRO A 42 11.37 6.12 8.92
C PRO A 42 12.86 6.44 9.07
N GLY A 43 13.66 6.01 8.10
CA GLY A 43 15.12 6.15 8.12
C GLY A 43 15.87 5.01 8.82
N ASP A 44 15.18 4.09 9.50
CA ASP A 44 15.81 2.91 10.09
C ASP A 44 16.27 1.95 9.00
N ARG A 45 17.42 1.29 9.22
CA ARG A 45 17.83 0.17 8.39
C ARG A 45 16.91 -1.02 8.67
N LEU A 46 16.31 -1.60 7.63
CA LEU A 46 15.39 -2.71 7.80
C LEU A 46 16.13 -4.01 8.11
N ASP A 47 15.72 -4.70 9.18
CA ASP A 47 16.25 -6.01 9.57
C ASP A 47 15.89 -7.09 8.53
N GLY A 48 14.74 -6.95 7.88
CA GLY A 48 14.20 -7.95 6.99
C GLY A 48 12.75 -7.68 6.59
N LEU A 49 12.18 -8.63 5.85
CA LEU A 49 10.77 -8.64 5.51
C LEU A 49 9.98 -9.15 6.72
N TYR A 50 8.90 -8.47 7.08
CA TYR A 50 8.04 -8.88 8.19
C TYR A 50 6.77 -9.52 7.64
N VAL A 51 6.34 -10.63 8.24
CA VAL A 51 5.04 -11.27 8.01
C VAL A 51 4.31 -11.34 9.34
N VAL A 52 3.10 -10.80 9.41
CA VAL A 52 2.29 -10.85 10.65
C VAL A 52 1.81 -12.28 10.86
N ARG A 53 2.22 -12.90 11.97
CA ARG A 53 1.72 -14.22 12.37
C ARG A 53 0.43 -14.09 13.16
N SER A 54 0.39 -13.15 14.11
CA SER A 54 -0.78 -12.85 14.93
C SER A 54 -0.75 -11.38 15.37
N GLY A 55 -1.92 -10.82 15.68
CA GLY A 55 -2.08 -9.40 16.02
C GLY A 55 -2.24 -8.51 14.79
N LEU A 56 -2.05 -7.20 14.98
CA LEU A 56 -2.31 -6.17 13.97
C LEU A 56 -1.20 -5.12 13.97
N VAL A 57 -0.70 -4.75 12.79
CA VAL A 57 0.34 -3.73 12.62
C VAL A 57 -0.20 -2.57 11.79
N ARG A 58 0.04 -1.34 12.24
CA ARG A 58 -0.22 -0.13 11.47
C ARG A 58 1.05 0.31 10.77
N VAL A 59 0.97 0.47 9.46
CA VAL A 59 2.00 1.16 8.67
C VAL A 59 1.54 2.60 8.47
N SER A 60 2.39 3.58 8.79
CA SER A 60 2.11 5.00 8.64
C SER A 60 3.21 5.72 7.84
N ASP A 61 2.90 6.85 7.23
CA ASP A 61 3.92 7.72 6.63
C ASP A 61 4.79 8.36 7.74
N PRO A 62 5.86 9.09 7.38
CA PRO A 62 6.68 9.79 8.37
C PRO A 62 5.92 10.81 9.23
N ASP A 63 4.84 11.39 8.70
CA ASP A 63 3.98 12.34 9.41
C ASP A 63 2.96 11.64 10.34
N GLY A 64 2.91 10.31 10.35
CA GLY A 64 2.00 9.52 11.18
C GLY A 64 0.64 9.23 10.54
N THR A 65 0.42 9.61 9.28
CA THR A 65 -0.82 9.31 8.55
C THR A 65 -0.91 7.81 8.29
N PRO A 66 -2.00 7.11 8.69
CA PRO A 66 -2.13 5.68 8.50
C PRO A 66 -2.24 5.32 7.02
N LEU A 67 -1.43 4.35 6.60
CA LEU A 67 -1.29 3.92 5.21
C LEU A 67 -1.91 2.56 4.96
N ALA A 68 -1.74 1.67 5.94
CA ALA A 68 -2.28 0.33 5.93
C ALA A 68 -2.42 -0.19 7.36
N LEU A 69 -3.37 -1.09 7.54
CA LEU A 69 -3.43 -2.02 8.67
C LEU A 69 -3.13 -3.40 8.11
N VAL A 70 -2.13 -4.07 8.68
CA VAL A 70 -1.61 -5.35 8.23
C VAL A 70 -1.88 -6.38 9.33
N GLY A 71 -2.79 -7.30 9.04
CA GLY A 71 -3.15 -8.41 9.93
C GLY A 71 -2.45 -9.72 9.54
N PRO A 72 -2.82 -10.84 10.18
CA PRO A 72 -2.18 -12.14 9.97
C PRO A 72 -2.10 -12.54 8.48
N GLY A 73 -0.93 -13.00 8.06
CA GLY A 73 -0.60 -13.34 6.68
C GLY A 73 -0.21 -12.14 5.81
N GLY A 74 -0.44 -10.92 6.27
CA GLY A 74 0.06 -9.73 5.61
C GLY A 74 1.57 -9.57 5.80
N SER A 75 2.25 -9.06 4.77
CA SER A 75 3.68 -8.72 4.83
C SER A 75 3.91 -7.21 4.70
N PHE A 76 5.04 -6.74 5.24
CA PHE A 76 5.47 -5.34 5.17
C PHE A 76 6.99 -5.19 5.29
N GLY A 77 7.51 -4.07 4.80
CA GLY A 77 8.94 -3.74 4.80
C GLY A 77 9.65 -4.06 3.46
N GLU A 78 8.99 -4.82 2.58
CA GLU A 78 9.47 -5.19 1.24
C GLU A 78 9.93 -3.97 0.43
N ARG A 79 9.24 -2.85 0.58
CA ARG A 79 9.51 -1.63 -0.19
C ARG A 79 10.87 -1.03 0.10
N GLY A 80 11.23 -0.94 1.37
CA GLY A 80 12.51 -0.37 1.78
C GLY A 80 13.63 -1.31 1.40
N LEU A 81 13.43 -2.62 1.59
CA LEU A 81 14.39 -3.65 1.21
C LEU A 81 14.70 -3.66 -0.30
N LEU A 82 13.67 -3.54 -1.14
CA LEU A 82 13.82 -3.51 -2.61
C LEU A 82 14.32 -2.15 -3.15
N ALA A 83 14.42 -1.12 -2.30
CA ALA A 83 14.93 0.19 -2.66
C ALA A 83 16.40 0.33 -2.24
N ASP A 84 16.65 0.88 -1.06
CA ASP A 84 17.98 1.20 -0.52
C ASP A 84 18.27 0.48 0.81
N GLY A 85 17.34 -0.34 1.29
CA GLY A 85 17.42 -1.06 2.56
C GLY A 85 16.91 -0.26 3.77
N TYR A 86 16.38 0.95 3.57
CA TYR A 86 15.90 1.80 4.65
C TYR A 86 14.37 1.92 4.65
N ALA A 87 13.80 2.10 5.83
CA ALA A 87 12.36 2.21 6.02
C ALA A 87 11.85 3.57 5.52
N PRO A 88 10.95 3.62 4.51
CA PRO A 88 10.33 4.88 4.08
C PRO A 88 9.10 5.26 4.93
N THR A 89 8.68 4.35 5.82
CA THR A 89 7.44 4.41 6.59
C THR A 89 7.71 3.95 8.02
N ARG A 90 6.75 4.19 8.92
CA ARG A 90 6.76 3.63 10.28
C ARG A 90 5.88 2.39 10.34
N ALA A 91 6.28 1.38 11.11
CA ALA A 91 5.44 0.24 11.46
C ALA A 91 5.29 0.15 12.98
N THR A 92 4.05 0.14 13.47
CA THR A 92 3.72 0.09 14.90
C THR A 92 2.69 -0.99 15.17
N ALA A 93 2.94 -1.84 16.16
CA ALA A 93 1.98 -2.83 16.61
C ALA A 93 0.76 -2.15 17.25
N VAL A 94 -0.43 -2.56 16.83
CA VAL A 94 -1.72 -2.10 17.36
C VAL A 94 -2.25 -3.07 18.40
N GLU A 95 -1.97 -4.36 18.22
CA GLU A 95 -2.36 -5.45 19.10
C GLU A 95 -1.13 -6.29 19.46
N ASP A 96 -1.19 -6.95 20.61
CA ASP A 96 -0.20 -7.94 21.01
C ASP A 96 -0.16 -9.11 20.00
N GLY A 97 1.04 -9.64 19.75
CA GLY A 97 1.18 -10.75 18.83
C GLY A 97 2.62 -11.09 18.48
N ALA A 98 2.80 -11.57 17.26
CA ALA A 98 4.09 -11.97 16.74
C ALA A 98 4.20 -11.74 15.24
N VAL A 99 5.42 -11.47 14.80
CA VAL A 99 5.82 -11.40 13.40
C VAL A 99 6.89 -12.44 13.11
N LEU A 100 6.92 -12.91 11.86
CA LEU A 100 8.02 -13.67 11.30
C LEU A 100 8.88 -12.71 10.49
N VAL A 101 10.18 -12.66 10.79
CA VAL A 101 11.14 -11.79 10.12
C VAL A 101 12.02 -12.62 9.22
N LEU A 102 12.00 -12.37 7.91
CA LEU A 102 12.95 -12.94 6.97
C LEU A 102 14.11 -11.96 6.77
N PRO A 103 15.33 -12.27 7.26
CA PRO A 103 16.43 -11.30 7.26
C PRO A 103 16.74 -10.74 5.88
N ALA A 104 17.09 -9.46 5.81
CA ALA A 104 17.20 -8.70 4.57
C ALA A 104 18.05 -9.40 3.49
N GLY A 105 19.23 -9.92 3.85
CA GLY A 105 20.10 -10.63 2.90
C GLY A 105 19.47 -11.91 2.34
N ARG A 106 18.70 -12.65 3.16
CA ARG A 106 17.99 -13.86 2.71
C ARG A 106 16.80 -13.50 1.82
N PHE A 107 16.06 -12.46 2.18
CA PHE A 107 14.96 -11.94 1.35
C PHE A 107 15.45 -11.50 -0.03
N LEU A 108 16.52 -10.70 -0.08
CA LEU A 108 17.08 -10.21 -1.34
C LEU A 108 17.60 -11.35 -2.21
N ALA A 109 18.31 -12.33 -1.62
CA ALA A 109 18.75 -13.52 -2.35
C ALA A 109 17.58 -14.33 -2.94
N LEU A 110 16.48 -14.50 -2.18
CA LEU A 110 15.29 -15.19 -2.65
C LEU A 110 14.64 -14.45 -3.83
N VAL A 111 14.45 -13.14 -3.72
CA VAL A 111 13.88 -12.29 -4.77
C VAL A 111 14.76 -12.24 -6.02
N GLU A 112 16.08 -12.26 -5.86
CA GLU A 112 17.02 -12.31 -6.98
C GLU A 112 16.96 -13.65 -7.73
N SER A 113 16.81 -14.75 -6.98
CA SER A 113 16.76 -16.10 -7.53
C SER A 113 15.40 -16.51 -8.11
N ASP A 114 14.32 -15.80 -7.76
CA ASP A 114 12.95 -16.18 -8.11
C ASP A 114 12.15 -14.99 -8.66
N ALA A 115 11.81 -15.09 -9.95
CA ALA A 115 11.09 -14.04 -10.66
C ALA A 115 9.63 -13.85 -10.19
N ASP A 116 8.97 -14.90 -9.70
CA ASP A 116 7.59 -14.84 -9.22
C ASP A 116 7.53 -14.14 -7.86
N LEU A 117 8.48 -14.44 -6.96
CA LEU A 117 8.64 -13.70 -5.69
C LEU A 117 8.95 -12.24 -5.96
N ARG A 118 9.87 -11.96 -6.89
CA ARG A 118 10.20 -10.59 -7.28
C ARG A 118 8.98 -9.84 -7.78
N ALA A 119 8.24 -10.41 -8.74
CA ALA A 119 7.05 -9.78 -9.30
C ALA A 119 5.97 -9.54 -8.22
N HIS A 120 5.79 -10.48 -7.28
CA HIS A 120 4.85 -10.33 -6.18
C HIS A 120 5.18 -9.10 -5.31
N PHE A 121 6.44 -9.00 -4.84
CA PHE A 121 6.84 -7.91 -3.94
C PHE A 121 7.03 -6.56 -4.65
N GLU A 122 7.44 -6.54 -5.92
CA GLU A 122 7.45 -5.33 -6.75
C GLU A 122 6.03 -4.80 -7.00
N GLY A 123 5.07 -5.68 -7.24
CA GLY A 123 3.66 -5.32 -7.43
C GLY A 123 3.06 -4.66 -6.19
N ALA A 124 3.34 -5.22 -5.01
CA ALA A 124 2.97 -4.63 -3.72
C ALA A 124 3.59 -3.24 -3.53
N ALA A 125 4.88 -3.10 -3.86
CA ALA A 125 5.59 -1.81 -3.79
C ALA A 125 5.09 -0.77 -4.82
N ALA A 126 4.66 -1.17 -6.02
CA ALA A 126 4.14 -0.23 -7.01
C ALA A 126 2.78 0.37 -6.58
N GLY A 127 1.92 -0.42 -5.93
CA GLY A 127 0.59 0.00 -5.47
C GLY A 127 0.62 1.17 -4.48
N TRP A 128 1.65 1.21 -3.64
CA TRP A 128 1.83 2.27 -2.65
C TRP A 128 2.36 3.58 -3.24
N ARG A 129 3.30 3.56 -4.21
CA ARG A 129 3.81 4.81 -4.84
C ARG A 129 2.67 5.69 -5.34
N ARG A 130 1.61 5.08 -5.88
CA ARG A 130 0.40 5.78 -6.34
C ARG A 130 -0.47 6.36 -5.22
N ARG A 131 -0.44 5.79 -4.01
CA ARG A 131 -1.17 6.33 -2.84
C ARG A 131 -0.37 7.42 -2.14
N ALA A 132 0.94 7.24 -1.98
CA ALA A 132 1.83 8.27 -1.42
C ALA A 132 1.92 9.51 -2.32
N ALA A 133 1.91 9.32 -3.64
CA ALA A 133 1.90 10.41 -4.62
C ALA A 133 0.52 11.05 -4.82
N ARG A 134 -0.54 10.60 -4.13
CA ARG A 134 -1.79 11.36 -4.08
C ARG A 134 -1.59 12.47 -3.05
N PRO A 135 -1.64 13.75 -3.44
CA PRO A 135 -1.69 14.82 -2.46
C PRO A 135 -2.88 14.58 -1.52
N ARG A 136 -2.70 15.00 -0.26
CA ARG A 136 -3.69 14.89 0.81
C ARG A 136 -5.08 15.35 0.34
N SER A 137 -6.10 14.80 0.99
CA SER A 137 -7.52 15.02 0.77
C SER A 137 -7.85 16.45 0.29
N LEU A 138 -8.62 16.55 -0.80
CA LEU A 138 -9.22 17.79 -1.31
C LEU A 138 -10.01 18.58 -0.25
N ALA A 139 -10.36 17.95 0.88
CA ALA A 139 -11.08 18.57 1.98
C ALA A 139 -10.19 19.44 2.90
N GLU A 140 -8.86 19.33 2.82
CA GLU A 140 -7.91 20.04 3.68
C GLU A 140 -7.00 21.02 2.91
N THR A 141 -7.11 21.04 1.58
CA THR A 141 -6.40 22.00 0.73
C THR A 141 -7.13 23.35 0.78
N PRO A 142 -6.45 24.49 1.02
CA PRO A 142 -7.05 25.79 0.83
C PRO A 142 -7.66 25.87 -0.57
N VAL A 143 -8.93 26.26 -0.67
CA VAL A 143 -9.65 26.33 -1.96
C VAL A 143 -8.88 27.13 -3.03
N SER A 144 -8.04 28.08 -2.60
CA SER A 144 -7.13 28.86 -3.44
C SER A 144 -6.08 28.05 -4.22
N GLU A 145 -5.71 26.84 -3.77
CA GLU A 145 -4.77 25.96 -4.47
C GLU A 145 -5.46 24.97 -5.41
N LEU A 146 -6.73 24.66 -5.15
CA LEU A 146 -7.53 23.75 -5.98
C LEU A 146 -8.20 24.45 -7.18
N MET A 147 -8.33 25.78 -7.12
CA MET A 147 -8.81 26.57 -8.24
C MET A 147 -7.78 26.50 -9.38
N SER A 148 -8.12 25.75 -10.44
CA SER A 148 -7.52 25.94 -11.76
C SER A 148 -7.61 27.43 -12.08
N ARG A 149 -6.49 28.07 -12.44
CA ARG A 149 -6.40 29.54 -12.60
C ARG A 149 -7.20 30.09 -13.80
N ASP A 150 -7.89 29.23 -14.55
CA ASP A 150 -8.65 29.61 -15.75
C ASP A 150 -9.85 28.67 -15.99
N PRO A 151 -10.89 28.69 -15.13
CA PRO A 151 -12.10 27.93 -15.39
C PRO A 151 -12.87 28.57 -16.55
N LEU A 152 -13.22 27.77 -17.57
CA LEU A 152 -14.09 28.20 -18.66
C LEU A 152 -15.51 28.44 -18.11
N ALA A 153 -15.92 29.69 -18.02
CA ALA A 153 -17.28 30.07 -17.67
C ALA A 153 -18.10 30.36 -18.93
N ILE A 154 -19.28 29.75 -19.05
CA ILE A 154 -20.28 30.11 -20.05
C ILE A 154 -21.49 30.77 -19.36
N GLY A 155 -22.08 31.76 -20.04
CA GLY A 155 -23.27 32.44 -19.54
C GLY A 155 -24.50 31.51 -19.54
N PRO A 156 -25.50 31.77 -18.69
CA PRO A 156 -26.67 30.90 -18.50
C PRO A 156 -27.59 30.81 -19.74
N ALA A 157 -27.44 31.70 -20.72
CA ALA A 157 -28.19 31.69 -21.98
C ALA A 157 -27.45 30.93 -23.11
N ALA A 158 -26.23 30.44 -22.86
CA ALA A 158 -25.45 29.75 -23.89
C ALA A 158 -25.96 28.31 -24.07
N PRO A 159 -26.15 27.84 -25.31
CA PRO A 159 -26.56 26.47 -25.58
C PRO A 159 -25.48 25.48 -25.14
N ILE A 160 -25.89 24.32 -24.62
CA ILE A 160 -25.00 23.26 -24.12
C ILE A 160 -24.00 22.79 -25.19
N ALA A 161 -24.36 22.88 -26.47
CA ALA A 161 -23.47 22.57 -27.59
C ALA A 161 -22.21 23.45 -27.64
N GLU A 162 -22.32 24.73 -27.25
CA GLU A 162 -21.20 25.67 -27.14
C GLU A 162 -20.24 25.22 -26.03
N ALA A 163 -20.80 24.80 -24.88
CA ALA A 163 -20.03 24.24 -23.76
C ALA A 163 -19.24 23.01 -24.21
N ALA A 164 -19.90 22.10 -24.95
CA ALA A 164 -19.29 20.86 -25.43
C ALA A 164 -18.16 21.12 -26.44
N ARG A 165 -18.31 22.12 -27.32
CA ARG A 165 -17.25 22.54 -28.25
C ARG A 165 -16.03 23.08 -27.49
N LEU A 166 -16.25 23.98 -26.54
CA LEU A 166 -15.20 24.56 -25.69
C LEU A 166 -14.48 23.49 -24.84
N MET A 167 -15.20 22.47 -24.38
CA MET A 167 -14.64 21.32 -23.68
C MET A 167 -13.78 20.41 -24.57
N GLY A 168 -14.13 20.27 -25.86
CA GLY A 168 -13.38 19.48 -26.84
C GLY A 168 -12.06 20.12 -27.26
N GLU A 169 -12.03 21.45 -27.38
CA GLU A 169 -10.86 22.21 -27.86
C GLU A 169 -9.67 22.22 -26.88
N ARG A 170 -9.88 21.99 -25.56
CA ARG A 170 -8.81 22.00 -24.54
C ARG A 170 -8.40 20.61 -24.01
N GLY A 171 -8.92 19.52 -24.57
CA GLY A 171 -8.34 18.17 -24.41
C GLY A 171 -8.16 17.65 -22.97
N SER A 172 -9.02 18.05 -22.02
CA SER A 172 -9.00 17.47 -20.66
C SER A 172 -10.33 17.66 -19.93
N VAL A 173 -11.29 16.73 -20.08
CA VAL A 173 -12.28 16.49 -19.01
C VAL A 173 -12.72 15.03 -18.96
N ARG A 174 -12.67 14.48 -17.74
CA ARG A 174 -13.37 13.29 -17.28
C ARG A 174 -14.73 13.73 -16.71
N CYS A 175 -15.83 13.32 -17.33
CA CYS A 175 -17.17 13.61 -16.82
C CYS A 175 -17.60 12.58 -15.77
N SER A 176 -17.79 13.01 -14.52
CA SER A 176 -18.55 12.24 -13.51
C SER A 176 -19.94 12.84 -13.38
N TRP A 177 -20.96 12.10 -13.80
CA TRP A 177 -22.36 12.51 -13.64
C TRP A 177 -22.87 12.07 -12.26
N PRO A 178 -23.28 12.99 -11.37
CA PRO A 178 -23.90 12.60 -10.11
C PRO A 178 -25.27 11.99 -10.40
N LYS A 179 -25.44 10.68 -10.10
CA LYS A 179 -26.76 10.03 -10.10
C LYS A 179 -27.65 10.76 -9.09
N ARG A 180 -28.56 11.60 -9.57
CA ARG A 180 -29.73 12.03 -8.78
C ARG A 180 -30.72 10.88 -8.74
N GLY A 181 -30.85 10.27 -7.56
CA GLY A 181 -32.02 9.44 -7.23
C GLY A 181 -33.21 10.36 -6.91
N GLY A 182 -34.38 9.99 -7.43
CA GLY A 182 -35.66 10.65 -7.13
C GLY A 182 -36.79 10.15 -8.02
N CYS A 183 -37.63 9.27 -7.47
CA CYS A 183 -38.83 8.67 -8.03
C CYS A 183 -39.78 9.66 -8.71
N TRP A 184 -40.49 9.21 -9.76
CA TRP A 184 -41.86 9.65 -10.04
C TRP A 184 -42.73 8.41 -10.27
N ALA A 185 -43.66 8.21 -9.34
CA ALA A 185 -44.82 7.34 -9.48
C ALA A 185 -45.93 8.12 -10.19
N SER A 186 -46.54 7.51 -11.20
CA SER A 186 -47.99 7.34 -11.45
C SER A 186 -48.18 6.78 -12.85
#